data_AF-A0A0C2FW41-F1
#
_entry.id   AF-A0A0C2FW41-F1
#
_cell.length_a   1.000
_cell.length_b   1.000
_cell.length_c   1.000
_cell.angle_alpha   90.00
_cell.angle_beta   90.00
_cell.angle_gamma   90.00
#
_symmetry.space_group_name_H-M   'P 1'
#
loop_
_entity.id
_entity.type
_entity.pdbx_description
1 polymer ?
#
loop_
_entity_poly.entity_id
_entity_poly.type
_entity_poly.pdbx_seq_one_letter_code
_entity_poly.pdbx_strand_id
1 'polypeptide(L)'
;NATEFDETIYRSGIHLYLAILPLDTSLLFPLAQAYTKSSTLLKKIMLRSIENSIKAIGMDNEDMLHLLEECPVGAESFVARVVHLLTERHTATREVVSRMKKLHEARNTDVRSLIPILNGLEREDIIRILPLFVLKPAYQNSVGLVFKKLLTGRNVDTGEPTLSAPELIYEYHKVQPSTPEEFEVQTANLRELLDSRAMTREAVADGIERLMDLNPLPALFYCTLVIVYKKYPSLDSLLGDIVQKVIAKDLSSRDEITRKAFYRALNSLKTVAYSAILTKFTMEEFEEFLGYSNRAETLSALKEFLPTLSTHQQKNINSAIVDMIKDRDEKKDKTKDEKDREKDKERERIRLDRRDRERERDKLRKTRDSHLEA
;
A
#
# COMPACT_ATOMS: atom_id res chain seq x y z
N ASN A 1 -1.92 -13.13 -54.75
CA ASN A 1 -1.04 -12.22 -53.98
C ASN A 1 -1.72 -10.88 -53.82
N ALA A 2 -2.66 -10.78 -52.86
CA ALA A 2 -3.26 -9.50 -52.52
C ALA A 2 -2.19 -8.68 -51.78
N THR A 3 -1.91 -7.48 -52.28
CA THR A 3 -1.08 -6.48 -51.60
C THR A 3 -1.64 -6.27 -50.19
N GLU A 4 -0.88 -6.71 -49.19
CA GLU A 4 -1.22 -6.50 -47.79
C GLU A 4 -1.34 -5.00 -47.57
N PHE A 5 -2.51 -4.51 -47.15
CA PHE A 5 -2.69 -3.10 -46.82
C PHE A 5 -1.71 -2.73 -45.71
N ASP A 6 -0.75 -1.86 -46.04
CA ASP A 6 0.28 -1.41 -45.10
C ASP A 6 -0.18 -0.19 -44.29
N GLU A 7 0.60 0.15 -43.25
CA GLU A 7 0.31 1.26 -42.35
C GLU A 7 0.24 2.61 -43.09
N THR A 8 1.02 2.78 -44.16
CA THR A 8 1.07 4.00 -44.96
C THR A 8 -0.23 4.21 -45.73
N ILE A 9 -0.74 3.16 -46.36
CA ILE A 9 -2.01 3.20 -47.11
C ILE A 9 -3.17 3.51 -46.15
N TYR A 10 -3.22 2.87 -44.98
CA TYR A 10 -4.27 3.16 -44.00
C TYR A 10 -4.22 4.61 -43.48
N ARG A 11 -3.03 5.14 -43.19
CA ARG A 11 -2.87 6.54 -42.76
C ARG A 11 -3.30 7.52 -43.84
N SER A 12 -2.85 7.31 -45.07
CA SER A 12 -3.21 8.16 -46.20
C SER A 12 -4.73 8.12 -46.46
N GLY A 13 -5.34 6.94 -46.40
CA GLY A 13 -6.78 6.77 -46.63
C GLY A 13 -7.65 7.46 -45.58
N ILE A 14 -7.26 7.44 -44.30
CA ILE A 14 -8.04 8.07 -43.24
C ILE A 14 -7.78 9.58 -43.09
N HIS A 15 -6.63 10.07 -43.59
CA HIS A 15 -6.21 11.45 -43.36
C HIS A 15 -7.22 12.48 -43.88
N LEU A 16 -7.72 12.28 -45.12
CA LEU A 16 -8.72 13.17 -45.71
C LEU A 16 -10.02 13.17 -44.89
N TYR A 17 -10.48 11.98 -44.47
CA TYR A 17 -11.67 11.85 -43.65
C TYR A 17 -11.55 12.64 -42.34
N LEU A 18 -10.41 12.51 -41.66
CA LEU A 18 -10.14 13.21 -40.40
C LEU A 18 -9.94 14.72 -40.59
N ALA A 19 -9.48 15.17 -41.75
CA ALA A 19 -9.38 16.60 -42.06
C ALA A 19 -10.76 17.24 -42.29
N ILE A 20 -11.72 16.49 -42.82
CA ILE A 20 -13.10 16.96 -43.05
C ILE A 20 -13.95 16.86 -41.77
N LEU A 21 -13.65 15.90 -40.88
CA LEU A 21 -14.44 15.61 -39.69
C LEU A 21 -14.75 16.84 -38.78
N PRO A 22 -13.85 17.82 -38.58
CA PRO A 22 -14.19 19.04 -37.84
C PRO A 22 -15.14 20.00 -38.58
N LEU A 23 -15.22 19.90 -39.91
CA LEU A 23 -16.10 20.70 -40.75
C LEU A 23 -17.51 20.09 -40.86
N ASP A 24 -17.60 18.77 -40.79
CA ASP A 24 -18.85 18.01 -40.79
C ASP A 24 -18.81 16.91 -39.73
N THR A 25 -19.40 17.20 -38.57
CA THR A 25 -19.38 16.32 -37.39
C THR A 25 -20.31 15.12 -37.51
N SER A 26 -21.24 15.13 -38.47
CA SER A 26 -22.12 13.99 -38.75
C SER A 26 -21.34 12.74 -39.16
N LEU A 27 -20.11 12.93 -39.66
CA LEU A 27 -19.16 11.88 -40.03
C LEU A 27 -18.57 11.13 -38.83
N LEU A 28 -18.77 11.60 -37.60
CA LEU A 28 -18.21 11.00 -36.40
C LEU A 28 -18.81 9.61 -36.10
N PHE A 29 -20.13 9.47 -36.23
CA PHE A 29 -20.81 8.20 -35.98
C PHE A 29 -20.48 7.13 -37.03
N PRO A 30 -20.49 7.41 -38.35
CA PRO A 30 -20.00 6.49 -39.37
C PRO A 30 -18.53 6.08 -39.15
N LEU A 31 -17.68 6.98 -38.66
CA LEU A 31 -16.29 6.65 -38.34
C LEU A 31 -16.21 5.62 -37.21
N ALA A 32 -17.02 5.77 -36.16
CA ALA A 32 -17.10 4.78 -35.08
C ALA A 32 -17.65 3.44 -35.59
N GLN A 33 -18.64 3.43 -36.48
CA GLN A 33 -19.11 2.18 -37.11
C GLN A 33 -18.02 1.51 -37.95
N ALA A 34 -17.26 2.29 -38.74
CA ALA A 34 -16.13 1.77 -39.51
C ALA A 34 -15.03 1.22 -38.57
N TYR A 35 -14.79 1.88 -37.44
CA TYR A 35 -13.88 1.38 -36.41
C TYR A 35 -14.26 -0.02 -35.95
N THR A 36 -15.54 -0.32 -35.68
CA THR A 36 -15.97 -1.65 -35.21
C THR A 36 -15.57 -2.78 -36.17
N LYS A 37 -15.67 -2.52 -37.48
CA LYS A 37 -15.41 -3.47 -38.58
C LYS A 37 -13.93 -3.52 -39.00
N SER A 38 -13.09 -2.64 -38.47
CA SER A 38 -11.70 -2.48 -38.87
C SER A 38 -10.77 -3.56 -38.30
N SER A 39 -9.70 -3.86 -39.03
CA SER A 39 -8.62 -4.73 -38.55
C SER A 39 -7.92 -4.13 -37.32
N THR A 40 -7.25 -4.97 -36.52
CA THR A 40 -6.50 -4.52 -35.33
C THR A 40 -5.47 -3.44 -35.66
N LEU A 41 -4.81 -3.55 -36.82
CA LEU A 41 -3.84 -2.54 -37.29
C LEU A 41 -4.53 -1.22 -37.59
N LEU A 42 -5.63 -1.23 -38.36
CA LEU A 42 -6.37 -0.02 -38.69
C LEU A 42 -6.97 0.63 -37.44
N LYS A 43 -7.55 -0.13 -36.51
CA LYS A 43 -8.02 0.39 -35.21
C LYS A 43 -6.92 1.16 -34.47
N LYS A 44 -5.69 0.63 -34.42
CA LYS A 44 -4.55 1.31 -33.79
C LYS A 44 -4.19 2.62 -34.49
N ILE A 45 -4.24 2.64 -35.83
CA ILE A 45 -3.97 3.84 -36.63
C ILE A 45 -5.05 4.89 -36.39
N MET A 46 -6.32 4.50 -36.44
CA MET A 46 -7.47 5.38 -36.15
C MET A 46 -7.32 6.09 -34.80
N LEU A 47 -7.08 5.32 -33.72
CA LEU A 47 -6.95 5.88 -32.36
C LEU A 47 -5.80 6.87 -32.19
N ARG A 48 -4.72 6.73 -32.97
CA ARG A 48 -3.58 7.66 -32.97
C ARG A 48 -3.83 8.90 -33.82
N SER A 49 -4.62 8.79 -34.88
CA SER A 49 -4.82 9.86 -35.86
C SER A 49 -5.97 10.82 -35.52
N ILE A 50 -6.93 10.40 -34.70
CA ILE A 50 -8.16 11.18 -34.42
C ILE A 50 -7.95 12.41 -33.52
N GLU A 51 -6.79 12.56 -32.87
CA GLU A 51 -6.54 13.56 -31.83
C GLU A 51 -6.89 14.99 -32.25
N ASN A 52 -6.32 15.47 -33.35
CA ASN A 52 -6.52 16.84 -33.79
C ASN A 52 -7.98 17.12 -34.15
N SER A 53 -8.64 16.16 -34.81
CA SER A 53 -10.03 16.31 -35.25
C SER A 53 -10.99 16.35 -34.06
N ILE A 54 -10.83 15.43 -33.10
CA ILE A 54 -11.69 15.36 -31.91
C ILE A 54 -11.53 16.63 -31.06
N LYS A 55 -10.30 17.11 -30.87
CA LYS A 55 -10.05 18.35 -30.12
C LYS A 55 -10.65 19.58 -30.80
N ALA A 56 -10.71 19.61 -32.14
CA ALA A 56 -11.33 20.69 -32.90
C ALA A 56 -12.86 20.69 -32.80
N ILE A 57 -13.49 19.52 -32.66
CA ILE A 57 -14.96 19.39 -32.50
C ILE A 57 -15.42 19.89 -31.13
N GLY A 58 -14.71 19.51 -30.06
CA GLY A 58 -15.05 19.87 -28.69
C GLY A 58 -16.13 18.98 -28.05
N MET A 59 -16.41 19.22 -26.76
CA MET A 59 -17.29 18.40 -25.93
C MET A 59 -18.78 18.72 -26.08
N ASP A 60 -19.11 19.94 -26.49
CA ASP A 60 -20.50 20.43 -26.52
C ASP A 60 -21.21 20.15 -27.84
N ASN A 61 -20.53 19.52 -28.80
CA ASN A 61 -21.09 19.18 -30.10
C ASN A 61 -22.15 18.08 -30.00
N GLU A 62 -23.29 18.24 -30.67
CA GLU A 62 -24.41 17.31 -30.60
C GLU A 62 -24.07 15.92 -31.16
N ASP A 63 -23.34 15.83 -32.28
CA ASP A 63 -22.92 14.54 -32.85
C ASP A 63 -21.93 13.80 -31.93
N MET A 64 -21.10 14.54 -31.20
CA MET A 64 -20.20 14.01 -30.18
C MET A 64 -21.00 13.38 -29.02
N LEU A 65 -21.99 14.11 -28.50
CA LEU A 65 -22.86 13.60 -27.43
C LEU A 65 -23.69 12.41 -27.91
N HIS A 66 -24.21 12.46 -29.14
CA HIS A 66 -24.92 11.35 -29.77
C HIS A 66 -24.04 10.10 -29.89
N LEU A 67 -22.75 10.23 -30.26
CA LEU A 67 -21.81 9.10 -30.28
C LEU A 67 -21.64 8.46 -28.89
N LEU A 68 -21.60 9.25 -27.81
CA LEU A 68 -21.47 8.71 -26.45
C LEU A 68 -22.74 7.97 -26.00
N GLU A 69 -23.90 8.48 -26.40
CA GLU A 69 -25.21 7.94 -26.06
C GLU A 69 -25.52 6.64 -26.82
N GLU A 70 -25.38 6.67 -28.14
CA GLU A 70 -25.70 5.56 -29.04
C GLU A 70 -24.42 4.83 -29.52
N CYS A 71 -23.43 4.69 -28.63
CA CYS A 71 -22.13 4.09 -28.94
C CYS A 71 -22.28 2.76 -29.71
N PRO A 72 -21.72 2.62 -30.93
CA PRO A 72 -21.78 1.35 -31.66
C PRO A 72 -21.12 0.21 -30.86
N VAL A 73 -21.71 -0.99 -30.88
CA VAL A 73 -21.15 -2.15 -30.18
C VAL A 73 -19.77 -2.49 -30.72
N GLY A 74 -18.76 -2.56 -29.85
CA GLY A 74 -17.35 -2.76 -30.22
C GLY A 74 -16.58 -1.46 -30.48
N ALA A 75 -17.20 -0.29 -30.31
CA ALA A 75 -16.56 1.02 -30.38
C ALA A 75 -16.21 1.61 -29.01
N GLU A 76 -16.35 0.86 -27.91
CA GLU A 76 -16.15 1.35 -26.55
C GLU A 76 -14.73 1.91 -26.34
N SER A 77 -13.71 1.26 -26.90
CA SER A 77 -12.33 1.74 -26.86
C SER A 77 -12.09 3.01 -27.69
N PHE A 78 -12.88 3.21 -28.76
CA PHE A 78 -12.86 4.44 -29.54
C PHE A 78 -13.49 5.59 -28.75
N VAL A 79 -14.68 5.37 -28.19
CA VAL A 79 -15.37 6.33 -27.33
C VAL A 79 -14.52 6.70 -26.11
N ALA A 80 -13.90 5.73 -25.44
CA ALA A 80 -12.99 6.00 -24.32
C ALA A 80 -11.81 6.88 -24.74
N ARG A 81 -11.24 6.68 -25.95
CA ARG A 81 -10.17 7.54 -26.48
C ARG A 81 -10.67 8.93 -26.81
N VAL A 82 -11.86 9.08 -27.40
CA VAL A 82 -12.50 10.37 -27.68
C VAL A 82 -12.65 11.18 -26.40
N VAL A 83 -13.25 10.59 -25.35
CA VAL A 83 -13.47 11.27 -24.07
C VAL A 83 -12.15 11.63 -23.39
N HIS A 84 -11.16 10.74 -23.44
CA HIS A 84 -9.81 11.05 -22.96
C HIS A 84 -9.23 12.28 -23.66
N LEU A 85 -9.26 12.32 -24.99
CA LEU A 85 -8.72 13.42 -25.79
C LEU A 85 -9.40 14.76 -25.49
N LEU A 86 -10.71 14.74 -25.32
CA LEU A 86 -11.47 15.94 -24.97
C LEU A 86 -11.05 16.45 -23.58
N THR A 87 -10.84 15.55 -22.62
CA THR A 87 -10.60 15.89 -21.20
C THR A 87 -9.13 15.98 -20.79
N GLU A 88 -8.19 15.95 -21.74
CA GLU A 88 -6.76 16.08 -21.46
C GLU A 88 -6.41 17.46 -20.84
N ARG A 89 -7.07 18.51 -21.33
CA ARG A 89 -6.82 19.91 -20.92
C ARG A 89 -8.01 20.58 -20.25
N HIS A 90 -9.19 19.98 -20.37
CA HIS A 90 -10.45 20.53 -19.90
C HIS A 90 -11.17 19.54 -19.00
N THR A 91 -11.95 20.03 -18.07
CA THR A 91 -12.86 19.20 -17.28
C THR A 91 -14.00 18.70 -18.15
N ALA A 92 -14.45 17.47 -17.95
CA ALA A 92 -15.61 16.92 -18.64
C ALA A 92 -16.88 17.71 -18.32
N THR A 93 -17.72 17.96 -19.32
CA THR A 93 -19.05 18.55 -19.13
C THR A 93 -20.03 17.54 -18.54
N ARG A 94 -21.08 18.01 -17.87
CA ARG A 94 -22.10 17.14 -17.24
C ARG A 94 -22.70 16.15 -18.24
N GLU A 95 -22.95 16.58 -19.47
CA GLU A 95 -23.49 15.75 -20.54
C GLU A 95 -22.55 14.60 -20.91
N VAL A 96 -21.23 14.85 -20.97
CA VAL A 96 -20.20 13.82 -21.24
C VAL A 96 -20.10 12.85 -20.06
N VAL A 97 -20.09 13.36 -18.82
CA VAL A 97 -20.03 12.52 -17.61
C VAL A 97 -21.23 11.58 -17.55
N SER A 98 -22.44 12.13 -17.70
CA SER A 98 -23.69 11.36 -17.63
C SER A 98 -23.75 10.24 -18.68
N ARG A 99 -23.43 10.55 -19.95
CA ARG A 99 -23.44 9.55 -21.03
C ARG A 99 -22.38 8.48 -20.86
N MET A 100 -21.17 8.84 -20.45
CA MET A 100 -20.11 7.86 -20.21
C MET A 100 -20.38 6.98 -19.01
N LYS A 101 -20.98 7.52 -17.95
CA LYS A 101 -21.45 6.75 -16.81
C LYS A 101 -22.51 5.72 -17.26
N LYS A 102 -23.55 6.18 -17.97
CA LYS A 102 -24.62 5.32 -18.51
C LYS A 102 -24.05 4.22 -19.40
N LEU A 103 -23.09 4.54 -20.27
CA LEU A 103 -22.42 3.57 -21.14
C LEU A 103 -21.65 2.51 -20.34
N HIS A 104 -20.90 2.93 -19.31
CA HIS A 104 -20.17 2.01 -18.45
C HIS A 104 -21.11 1.08 -17.68
N GLU A 105 -22.18 1.61 -17.09
CA GLU A 105 -23.16 0.83 -16.35
C GLU A 105 -23.92 -0.15 -17.25
N ALA A 106 -24.31 0.27 -18.46
CA ALA A 106 -25.06 -0.57 -19.39
C ALA A 106 -24.23 -1.70 -20.02
N ARG A 107 -22.93 -1.47 -20.27
CA ARG A 107 -22.07 -2.41 -21.01
C ARG A 107 -20.94 -3.01 -20.20
N ASN A 108 -20.79 -2.62 -18.93
CA ASN A 108 -19.67 -3.02 -18.08
C ASN A 108 -18.32 -2.79 -18.77
N THR A 109 -18.13 -1.59 -19.33
CA THR A 109 -16.91 -1.24 -20.05
C THR A 109 -15.70 -1.26 -19.13
N ASP A 110 -14.47 -1.21 -19.69
CA ASP A 110 -13.27 -1.08 -18.87
C ASP A 110 -13.36 0.16 -17.97
N VAL A 111 -13.22 -0.03 -16.64
CA VAL A 111 -13.32 1.03 -15.63
C VAL A 111 -12.33 2.18 -15.89
N ARG A 112 -11.21 1.93 -16.59
CA ARG A 112 -10.25 2.97 -17.00
C ARG A 112 -10.87 4.04 -17.90
N SER A 113 -11.96 3.71 -18.60
CA SER A 113 -12.73 4.67 -19.41
C SER A 113 -13.38 5.77 -18.57
N LEU A 114 -13.53 5.57 -17.24
CA LEU A 114 -14.04 6.57 -16.31
C LEU A 114 -12.96 7.52 -15.78
N ILE A 115 -11.67 7.15 -15.86
CA ILE A 115 -10.55 7.99 -15.37
C ILE A 115 -10.60 9.43 -15.93
N PRO A 116 -10.85 9.64 -17.22
CA PRO A 116 -10.94 10.98 -17.80
C PRO A 116 -12.00 11.86 -17.12
N ILE A 117 -13.14 11.29 -16.74
CA ILE A 117 -14.31 11.98 -16.19
C ILE A 117 -14.40 11.97 -14.65
N LEU A 118 -13.44 11.37 -13.94
CA LEU A 118 -13.47 11.20 -12.47
C LEU A 118 -13.85 12.48 -11.69
N ASN A 119 -13.36 13.64 -12.12
CA ASN A 119 -13.58 14.90 -11.42
C ASN A 119 -15.03 15.39 -11.50
N GLY A 120 -15.80 14.95 -12.50
CA GLY A 120 -17.21 15.30 -12.64
C GLY A 120 -18.16 14.24 -12.08
N LEU A 121 -17.64 13.12 -11.56
CA LEU A 121 -18.46 12.12 -10.89
C LEU A 121 -18.88 12.59 -9.51
N GLU A 122 -20.05 12.12 -9.08
CA GLU A 122 -20.56 12.32 -7.73
C GLU A 122 -19.80 11.46 -6.71
N ARG A 123 -19.90 11.83 -5.43
CA ARG A 123 -19.23 11.14 -4.33
C ARG A 123 -19.56 9.65 -4.31
N GLU A 124 -20.84 9.32 -4.47
CA GLU A 124 -21.37 7.96 -4.44
C GLU A 124 -20.80 7.09 -5.57
N ASP A 125 -20.61 7.69 -6.75
CA ASP A 125 -20.04 7.01 -7.91
C ASP A 125 -18.56 6.71 -7.70
N ILE A 126 -17.80 7.68 -7.16
CA ILE A 126 -16.39 7.50 -6.83
C ILE A 126 -16.23 6.35 -5.81
N ILE A 127 -17.05 6.33 -4.77
CA ILE A 127 -17.04 5.27 -3.75
C ILE A 127 -17.35 3.90 -4.39
N ARG A 128 -18.30 3.84 -5.34
CA ARG A 128 -18.68 2.61 -6.03
C ARG A 128 -17.55 2.05 -6.90
N ILE A 129 -16.81 2.90 -7.60
CA ILE A 129 -15.74 2.47 -8.52
C ILE A 129 -14.38 2.28 -7.83
N LEU A 130 -14.16 2.86 -6.65
CA LEU A 130 -12.89 2.80 -5.93
C LEU A 130 -12.40 1.35 -5.71
N PRO A 131 -13.22 0.38 -5.24
CA PRO A 131 -12.81 -1.03 -5.11
C PRO A 131 -12.26 -1.64 -6.41
N LEU A 132 -12.82 -1.24 -7.56
CA LEU A 132 -12.43 -1.79 -8.86
C LEU A 132 -10.98 -1.43 -9.21
N PHE A 133 -10.50 -0.26 -8.79
CA PHE A 133 -9.11 0.17 -9.03
C PHE A 133 -8.13 -0.39 -7.99
N VAL A 134 -8.54 -0.40 -6.72
CA VAL A 134 -7.60 -0.60 -5.60
C VAL A 134 -7.41 -2.05 -5.19
N LEU A 135 -8.33 -2.94 -5.56
CA LEU A 135 -8.26 -4.38 -5.26
C LEU A 135 -7.72 -5.22 -6.42
N LYS A 136 -7.84 -4.74 -7.67
CA LYS A 136 -7.57 -5.56 -8.86
C LYS A 136 -6.17 -5.32 -9.45
N PRO A 137 -5.32 -6.36 -9.59
CA PRO A 137 -3.99 -6.25 -10.20
C PRO A 137 -3.99 -5.68 -11.63
N ALA A 138 -5.09 -5.85 -12.37
CA ALA A 138 -5.19 -5.38 -13.77
C ALA A 138 -5.05 -3.85 -13.92
N TYR A 139 -5.28 -3.08 -12.85
CA TYR A 139 -5.36 -1.61 -12.91
C TYR A 139 -4.22 -0.87 -12.20
N GLN A 140 -3.16 -1.58 -11.77
CA GLN A 140 -2.06 -0.98 -11.02
C GLN A 140 -1.29 0.10 -11.82
N ASN A 141 -1.24 -0.02 -13.15
CA ASN A 141 -0.65 1.02 -14.01
C ASN A 141 -1.48 2.32 -14.07
N SER A 142 -2.71 2.30 -13.55
CA SER A 142 -3.64 3.44 -13.61
C SER A 142 -3.99 3.98 -12.23
N VAL A 143 -3.73 3.24 -11.15
CA VAL A 143 -4.16 3.59 -9.79
C VAL A 143 -3.55 4.90 -9.30
N GLY A 144 -2.26 5.17 -9.56
CA GLY A 144 -1.64 6.45 -9.25
C GLY A 144 -2.26 7.64 -9.96
N LEU A 145 -2.68 7.45 -11.22
CA LEU A 145 -3.40 8.48 -11.97
C LEU A 145 -4.79 8.72 -11.37
N VAL A 146 -5.47 7.68 -10.91
CA VAL A 146 -6.76 7.78 -10.21
C VAL A 146 -6.58 8.57 -8.91
N PHE A 147 -5.62 8.22 -8.06
CA PHE A 147 -5.35 8.97 -6.83
C PHE A 147 -4.99 10.43 -7.10
N LYS A 148 -4.14 10.68 -8.10
CA LYS A 148 -3.81 12.05 -8.50
C LYS A 148 -5.04 12.83 -8.93
N LYS A 149 -5.91 12.25 -9.75
CA LYS A 149 -7.16 12.91 -10.19
C LYS A 149 -8.12 13.14 -9.02
N LEU A 150 -8.32 12.16 -8.13
CA LEU A 150 -9.18 12.33 -6.97
C LEU A 150 -8.68 13.40 -5.98
N LEU A 151 -7.36 13.48 -5.77
CA LEU A 151 -6.77 14.38 -4.79
C LEU A 151 -6.56 15.82 -5.30
N THR A 152 -6.34 15.98 -6.60
CA THR A 152 -6.05 17.30 -7.20
C THR A 152 -7.18 17.82 -8.08
N GLY A 153 -8.11 16.95 -8.45
CA GLY A 153 -9.28 17.28 -9.24
C GLY A 153 -10.25 18.15 -8.45
N ARG A 154 -10.83 19.10 -9.15
CA ARG A 154 -11.91 19.94 -8.63
C ARG A 154 -13.18 19.58 -9.37
N ASN A 155 -14.26 19.47 -8.62
CA ASN A 155 -15.58 19.29 -9.16
C ASN A 155 -15.95 20.52 -10.01
N VAL A 156 -16.58 20.27 -11.15
CA VAL A 156 -16.90 21.30 -12.15
C VAL A 156 -17.92 22.30 -11.60
N ASP A 157 -18.80 21.86 -10.71
CA ASP A 157 -19.93 22.64 -10.21
C ASP A 157 -19.58 23.41 -8.94
N THR A 158 -18.86 22.78 -8.02
CA THR A 158 -18.52 23.38 -6.71
C THR A 158 -17.16 24.06 -6.71
N GLY A 159 -16.26 23.71 -7.65
CA GLY A 159 -14.87 24.16 -7.64
C GLY A 159 -14.01 23.54 -6.52
N GLU A 160 -14.60 22.65 -5.71
CA GLU A 160 -13.97 21.97 -4.58
C GLU A 160 -13.65 20.50 -4.92
N PRO A 161 -12.72 19.86 -4.20
CA PRO A 161 -12.50 18.41 -4.34
C PRO A 161 -13.77 17.62 -4.01
N THR A 162 -14.18 16.69 -4.86
CA THR A 162 -15.34 15.80 -4.57
C THR A 162 -15.12 14.94 -3.33
N LEU A 163 -13.86 14.55 -3.10
CA LEU A 163 -13.41 13.91 -1.87
C LEU A 163 -12.15 14.64 -1.39
N SER A 164 -12.17 15.14 -0.16
CA SER A 164 -10.96 15.61 0.50
C SER A 164 -10.00 14.45 0.79
N ALA A 165 -8.72 14.75 0.99
CA ALA A 165 -7.72 13.73 1.33
C ALA A 165 -8.09 12.86 2.56
N PRO A 166 -8.59 13.44 3.68
CA PRO A 166 -9.05 12.64 4.82
C PRO A 166 -10.26 11.75 4.48
N GLU A 167 -11.19 12.23 3.65
CA GLU A 167 -12.36 11.42 3.22
C GLU A 167 -11.95 10.29 2.30
N LEU A 168 -10.98 10.52 1.40
CA LEU A 168 -10.45 9.47 0.55
C LEU A 168 -9.76 8.39 1.40
N ILE A 169 -8.98 8.77 2.42
CA ILE A 169 -8.42 7.81 3.39
C ILE A 169 -9.55 7.01 4.03
N TYR A 170 -10.60 7.68 4.53
CA TYR A 170 -11.73 7.02 5.18
C TYR A 170 -12.48 6.04 4.27
N GLU A 171 -12.89 6.48 3.07
CA GLU A 171 -13.61 5.62 2.11
C GLU A 171 -12.72 4.48 1.57
N TYR A 172 -11.41 4.71 1.43
CA TYR A 172 -10.45 3.67 1.05
C TYR A 172 -10.39 2.52 2.06
N HIS A 173 -10.48 2.84 3.36
CA HIS A 173 -10.46 1.84 4.44
C HIS A 173 -11.79 1.09 4.61
N LYS A 174 -12.88 1.62 4.06
CA LYS A 174 -14.16 0.92 3.99
C LYS A 174 -14.20 -0.15 2.90
N VAL A 175 -13.27 -0.10 1.93
CA VAL A 175 -13.15 -1.14 0.90
C VAL A 175 -12.68 -2.44 1.54
N GLN A 176 -13.51 -3.48 1.44
CA GLN A 176 -13.24 -4.80 2.01
C GLN A 176 -12.73 -5.76 0.91
N PRO A 177 -11.48 -6.24 1.00
CA PRO A 177 -11.01 -7.29 0.12
C PRO A 177 -11.63 -8.65 0.49
N SER A 178 -11.94 -9.44 -0.52
CA SER A 178 -12.49 -10.79 -0.35
C SER A 178 -11.41 -11.87 -0.35
N THR A 179 -10.22 -11.58 -0.89
CA THR A 179 -9.09 -12.52 -0.96
C THR A 179 -7.81 -11.94 -0.35
N PRO A 180 -6.85 -12.79 0.08
CA PRO A 180 -5.54 -12.33 0.53
C PRO A 180 -4.79 -11.53 -0.53
N GLU A 181 -4.91 -11.92 -1.80
CA GLU A 181 -4.30 -11.22 -2.94
C GLU A 181 -4.87 -9.80 -3.09
N GLU A 182 -6.19 -9.63 -2.97
CA GLU A 182 -6.82 -8.31 -3.00
C GLU A 182 -6.35 -7.43 -1.83
N PHE A 183 -6.17 -8.00 -0.64
CA PHE A 183 -5.64 -7.29 0.52
C PHE A 183 -4.16 -6.87 0.32
N GLU A 184 -3.34 -7.70 -0.32
CA GLU A 184 -1.96 -7.35 -0.67
C GLU A 184 -1.90 -6.19 -1.68
N VAL A 185 -2.74 -6.25 -2.71
CA VAL A 185 -2.87 -5.18 -3.72
C VAL A 185 -3.34 -3.89 -3.08
N GLN A 186 -4.37 -3.94 -2.23
CA GLN A 186 -4.84 -2.80 -1.46
C GLN A 186 -3.72 -2.22 -0.58
N THR A 187 -2.99 -3.06 0.15
CA THR A 187 -1.90 -2.59 1.01
C THR A 187 -0.76 -1.94 0.21
N ALA A 188 -0.46 -2.42 -1.00
CA ALA A 188 0.49 -1.78 -1.91
C ALA A 188 0.00 -0.39 -2.36
N ASN A 189 -1.28 -0.31 -2.79
CA ASN A 189 -1.91 0.91 -3.24
C ASN A 189 -2.08 1.97 -2.15
N LEU A 190 -2.24 1.55 -0.89
CA LEU A 190 -2.25 2.45 0.26
C LEU A 190 -0.93 3.23 0.39
N ARG A 191 0.22 2.58 0.12
CA ARG A 191 1.52 3.26 0.14
C ARG A 191 1.59 4.33 -0.95
N GLU A 192 1.17 3.99 -2.16
CA GLU A 192 1.14 4.92 -3.29
C GLU A 192 0.19 6.10 -3.02
N LEU A 193 -0.99 5.84 -2.45
CA LEU A 193 -1.94 6.88 -2.04
C LEU A 193 -1.30 7.85 -1.05
N LEU A 194 -0.68 7.32 0.01
CA LEU A 194 -0.01 8.12 1.03
C LEU A 194 1.23 8.84 0.49
N ASP A 195 1.85 8.36 -0.60
CA ASP A 195 2.96 8.99 -1.32
C ASP A 195 2.60 10.20 -2.18
N SER A 196 1.31 10.45 -2.39
CA SER A 196 0.84 11.66 -3.06
C SER A 196 1.23 12.93 -2.29
N ARG A 197 1.64 13.97 -3.03
CA ARG A 197 1.96 15.30 -2.45
C ARG A 197 0.75 15.98 -1.79
N ALA A 198 -0.46 15.58 -2.15
CA ALA A 198 -1.69 16.10 -1.54
C ALA A 198 -1.95 15.51 -0.14
N MET A 199 -1.25 14.43 0.25
CA MET A 199 -1.32 13.85 1.59
C MET A 199 -0.40 14.62 2.54
N THR A 200 -0.86 15.81 2.95
CA THR A 200 -0.20 16.61 3.98
C THR A 200 -0.27 15.92 5.33
N ARG A 201 0.58 16.35 6.27
CA ARG A 201 0.60 15.82 7.63
C ARG A 201 -0.76 16.00 8.32
N GLU A 202 -1.39 17.15 8.12
CA GLU A 202 -2.70 17.50 8.69
C GLU A 202 -3.80 16.63 8.08
N ALA A 203 -3.81 16.47 6.75
CA ALA A 203 -4.79 15.62 6.08
C ALA A 203 -4.68 14.15 6.49
N VAL A 204 -3.46 13.65 6.69
CA VAL A 204 -3.22 12.30 7.17
C VAL A 204 -3.65 12.16 8.63
N ALA A 205 -3.33 13.11 9.50
CA ALA A 205 -3.75 13.11 10.90
C ALA A 205 -5.29 13.06 11.02
N ASP A 206 -5.97 13.98 10.34
CA ASP A 206 -7.45 14.03 10.29
C ASP A 206 -8.03 12.73 9.74
N GLY A 207 -7.40 12.15 8.71
CA GLY A 207 -7.79 10.87 8.14
C GLY A 207 -7.74 9.74 9.16
N ILE A 208 -6.62 9.59 9.88
CA ILE A 208 -6.45 8.52 10.89
C ILE A 208 -7.43 8.73 12.05
N GLU A 209 -7.65 9.97 12.50
CA GLU A 209 -8.64 10.25 13.54
C GLU A 209 -10.05 9.82 13.11
N ARG A 210 -10.47 10.14 11.88
CA ARG A 210 -11.77 9.68 11.33
C ARG A 210 -11.86 8.16 11.22
N LEU A 211 -10.76 7.46 10.95
CA LEU A 211 -10.76 5.99 10.90
C LEU A 211 -11.13 5.38 12.26
N MET A 212 -10.95 6.09 13.38
CA MET A 212 -11.35 5.60 14.70
C MET A 212 -12.87 5.46 14.87
N ASP A 213 -13.65 6.10 14.01
CA ASP A 213 -15.11 5.98 13.95
C ASP A 213 -15.56 4.68 13.29
N LEU A 214 -14.68 3.98 12.58
CA LEU A 214 -14.97 2.67 12.03
C LEU A 214 -15.08 1.63 13.16
N ASN A 215 -16.16 0.85 13.11
CA ASN A 215 -16.40 -0.26 14.03
C ASN A 215 -17.00 -1.45 13.27
N PRO A 216 -16.30 -2.60 13.17
CA PRO A 216 -14.95 -2.85 13.67
C PRO A 216 -13.86 -2.05 12.92
N LEU A 217 -12.69 -1.89 13.55
CA LEU A 217 -11.52 -1.30 12.88
C LEU A 217 -10.96 -2.28 11.84
N PRO A 218 -10.77 -1.87 10.57
CA PRO A 218 -10.29 -2.77 9.52
C PRO A 218 -8.81 -3.12 9.70
N ALA A 219 -8.39 -4.32 9.27
CA ALA A 219 -6.98 -4.72 9.28
C ALA A 219 -6.04 -3.70 8.62
N LEU A 220 -6.51 -3.05 7.55
CA LEU A 220 -5.80 -2.02 6.79
C LEU A 220 -5.44 -0.79 7.63
N PHE A 221 -6.25 -0.44 8.63
CA PHE A 221 -5.96 0.66 9.56
C PHE A 221 -4.61 0.48 10.25
N TYR A 222 -4.29 -0.76 10.66
CA TYR A 222 -3.01 -1.07 11.29
C TYR A 222 -1.83 -0.95 10.32
N CYS A 223 -2.04 -1.29 9.04
CA CYS A 223 -1.05 -1.03 8.00
C CYS A 223 -0.80 0.47 7.83
N THR A 224 -1.86 1.29 7.87
CA THR A 224 -1.77 2.75 7.80
C THR A 224 -0.94 3.32 8.94
N LEU A 225 -1.16 2.89 10.19
CA LEU A 225 -0.35 3.36 11.33
C LEU A 225 1.15 3.10 11.10
N VAL A 226 1.51 1.92 10.58
CA VAL A 226 2.91 1.58 10.29
C VAL A 226 3.51 2.44 9.17
N ILE A 227 2.75 2.69 8.11
CA ILE A 227 3.21 3.54 6.99
C ILE A 227 3.40 4.97 7.49
N VAL A 228 2.45 5.49 8.26
CA VAL A 228 2.47 6.85 8.79
C VAL A 228 3.60 7.04 9.78
N TYR A 229 3.82 6.10 10.70
CA TYR A 229 4.95 6.14 11.63
C TYR A 229 6.31 6.25 10.92
N LYS A 230 6.50 5.50 9.82
CA LYS A 230 7.74 5.55 9.04
C LYS A 230 7.90 6.85 8.27
N LYS A 231 6.80 7.46 7.85
CA LYS A 231 6.79 8.59 6.92
C LYS A 231 6.64 9.96 7.58
N TYR A 232 5.90 10.06 8.67
CA TYR A 232 5.55 11.29 9.36
C TYR A 232 5.97 11.21 10.85
N PRO A 233 7.28 11.29 11.18
CA PRO A 233 7.75 11.19 12.58
C PRO A 233 7.16 12.26 13.52
N SER A 234 6.70 13.38 12.98
CA SER A 234 6.03 14.43 13.74
C SER A 234 4.64 14.05 14.25
N LEU A 235 4.10 12.90 13.83
CA LEU A 235 2.81 12.36 14.28
C LEU A 235 2.96 11.31 15.39
N ASP A 236 4.17 11.08 15.93
CA ASP A 236 4.42 10.07 16.96
C ASP A 236 3.52 10.23 18.20
N SER A 237 3.24 11.47 18.64
CA SER A 237 2.34 11.73 19.77
C SER A 237 0.90 11.31 19.45
N LEU A 238 0.38 11.72 18.29
CA LEU A 238 -0.95 11.34 17.81
C LEU A 238 -1.08 9.82 17.68
N LEU A 239 -0.09 9.17 17.07
CA LEU A 239 -0.06 7.72 16.93
C LEU A 239 -0.04 7.02 18.29
N GLY A 240 0.68 7.56 19.27
CA GLY A 240 0.70 7.07 20.65
C GLY A 240 -0.70 7.13 21.30
N ASP A 241 -1.38 8.26 21.17
CA ASP A 241 -2.74 8.45 21.69
C ASP A 241 -3.75 7.51 21.01
N ILE A 242 -3.62 7.33 19.69
CA ILE A 242 -4.46 6.41 18.92
C ILE A 242 -4.22 4.97 19.36
N VAL A 243 -2.97 4.54 19.50
CA VAL A 243 -2.63 3.19 20.00
C VAL A 243 -3.24 2.94 21.38
N GLN A 244 -3.13 3.90 22.30
CA GLN A 244 -3.74 3.80 23.64
C GLN A 244 -5.26 3.60 23.55
N LYS A 245 -5.96 4.38 22.70
CA LYS A 245 -7.41 4.26 22.48
C LYS A 245 -7.79 2.92 21.84
N VAL A 246 -6.99 2.43 20.90
CA VAL A 246 -7.23 1.15 20.19
C VAL A 246 -7.04 -0.05 21.12
N ILE A 247 -6.06 0.00 22.02
CA ILE A 247 -5.84 -1.08 23.01
C ILE A 247 -6.99 -1.09 24.03
N ALA A 248 -7.51 0.08 24.40
CA ALA A 248 -8.67 0.18 25.28
C ALA A 248 -9.97 -0.34 24.63
N LYS A 249 -10.05 -0.44 23.29
CA LYS A 249 -11.15 -1.11 22.58
C LYS A 249 -10.93 -2.63 22.63
N ASP A 250 -11.98 -3.37 22.96
CA ASP A 250 -11.95 -4.83 23.15
C ASP A 250 -11.26 -5.58 21.99
N LEU A 251 -10.16 -6.25 22.33
CA LEU A 251 -9.32 -7.04 21.42
C LEU A 251 -9.96 -8.35 21.00
N SER A 252 -10.84 -8.91 21.82
CA SER A 252 -11.46 -10.23 21.61
C SER A 252 -12.49 -10.24 20.47
N SER A 253 -13.02 -9.07 20.12
CA SER A 253 -14.02 -8.89 19.06
C SER A 253 -13.47 -8.95 17.62
N ARG A 254 -12.14 -9.09 17.46
CA ARG A 254 -11.45 -8.98 16.16
C ARG A 254 -11.33 -10.34 15.47
N ASP A 255 -11.52 -10.35 14.15
CA ASP A 255 -11.18 -11.51 13.33
C ASP A 255 -9.65 -11.75 13.32
N GLU A 256 -9.24 -12.96 12.93
CA GLU A 256 -7.84 -13.39 12.98
C GLU A 256 -6.90 -12.50 12.15
N ILE A 257 -7.36 -12.01 10.98
CA ILE A 257 -6.56 -11.18 10.09
C ILE A 257 -6.31 -9.81 10.73
N THR A 258 -7.38 -9.19 11.24
CA THR A 258 -7.32 -7.90 11.94
C THR A 258 -6.48 -7.99 13.20
N ARG A 259 -6.62 -9.06 13.98
CA ARG A 259 -5.80 -9.31 15.18
C ARG A 259 -4.31 -9.44 14.86
N LYS A 260 -3.97 -10.20 13.81
CA LYS A 260 -2.59 -10.35 13.33
C LYS A 260 -2.02 -9.03 12.81
N ALA A 261 -2.80 -8.24 12.08
CA ALA A 261 -2.39 -6.92 11.60
C ALA A 261 -2.12 -5.95 12.77
N PHE A 262 -2.96 -5.97 13.80
CA PHE A 262 -2.78 -5.19 15.01
C PHE A 262 -1.45 -5.47 15.73
N TYR A 263 -1.15 -6.72 16.09
CA TYR A 263 0.08 -7.03 16.83
C TYR A 263 1.34 -6.74 15.99
N ARG A 264 1.30 -7.00 14.68
CA ARG A 264 2.39 -6.64 13.76
C ARG A 264 2.61 -5.12 13.69
N ALA A 265 1.53 -4.34 13.73
CA ALA A 265 1.63 -2.89 13.76
C ALA A 265 2.25 -2.40 15.07
N LEU A 266 1.79 -2.89 16.21
CA LEU A 266 2.38 -2.55 17.51
C LEU A 266 3.88 -2.86 17.58
N ASN A 267 4.31 -4.02 17.07
CA ASN A 267 5.74 -4.37 17.02
C ASN A 267 6.54 -3.41 16.11
N SER A 268 5.90 -2.88 15.06
CA SER A 268 6.54 -1.95 14.12
C SER A 268 6.61 -0.52 14.63
N LEU A 269 5.68 -0.11 15.50
CA LEU A 269 5.58 1.25 16.06
C LEU A 269 6.58 1.53 17.20
N LYS A 270 7.29 0.50 17.69
CA LYS A 270 8.37 0.61 18.69
C LYS A 270 7.97 1.48 19.89
N THR A 271 8.75 2.53 20.17
CA THR A 271 8.61 3.42 21.34
C THR A 271 7.23 4.04 21.48
N VAL A 272 6.55 4.32 20.35
CA VAL A 272 5.20 4.87 20.33
C VAL A 272 4.18 3.89 20.93
N ALA A 273 4.37 2.58 20.69
CA ALA A 273 3.49 1.53 21.19
C ALA A 273 3.93 0.96 22.54
N TYR A 274 5.23 0.96 22.87
CA TYR A 274 5.77 0.29 24.06
C TYR A 274 5.14 0.77 25.36
N SER A 275 4.92 2.08 25.52
CA SER A 275 4.25 2.62 26.71
C SER A 275 2.84 2.04 26.88
N ALA A 276 2.08 1.95 25.78
CA ALA A 276 0.73 1.42 25.80
C ALA A 276 0.70 -0.09 26.05
N ILE A 277 1.58 -0.85 25.39
CA ILE A 277 1.74 -2.29 25.59
C ILE A 277 2.01 -2.59 27.07
N LEU A 278 3.01 -1.92 27.67
CA LEU A 278 3.40 -2.20 29.05
C LEU A 278 2.33 -1.80 30.08
N THR A 279 1.59 -0.72 29.84
CA THR A 279 0.65 -0.17 30.83
C THR A 279 -0.78 -0.67 30.70
N LYS A 280 -1.14 -1.27 29.55
CA LYS A 280 -2.54 -1.65 29.26
C LYS A 280 -2.74 -3.13 28.99
N PHE A 281 -1.72 -3.87 28.54
CA PHE A 281 -1.91 -5.29 28.24
C PHE A 281 -2.09 -6.12 29.51
N THR A 282 -3.02 -7.06 29.43
CA THR A 282 -3.03 -8.22 30.29
C THR A 282 -1.85 -9.13 29.97
N MET A 283 -1.57 -10.08 30.87
CA MET A 283 -0.50 -11.05 30.67
C MET A 283 -0.74 -11.93 29.43
N GLU A 284 -1.99 -12.28 29.15
CA GLU A 284 -2.38 -13.11 28.00
C GLU A 284 -2.16 -12.36 26.68
N GLU A 285 -2.61 -11.10 26.60
CA GLU A 285 -2.40 -10.24 25.42
C GLU A 285 -0.92 -9.96 25.16
N PHE A 286 -0.12 -9.85 26.23
CA PHE A 286 1.32 -9.67 26.13
C PHE A 286 2.03 -10.91 25.57
N GLU A 287 1.65 -12.10 26.02
CA GLU A 287 2.18 -13.36 25.45
C GLU A 287 1.76 -13.54 23.99
N GLU A 288 0.50 -13.23 23.66
CA GLU A 288 0.03 -13.27 22.28
C GLU A 288 0.82 -12.30 21.39
N PHE A 289 1.04 -11.07 21.85
CA PHE A 289 1.88 -10.09 21.15
C PHE A 289 3.30 -10.60 20.89
N LEU A 290 3.93 -11.23 21.89
CA LEU A 290 5.26 -11.84 21.73
C LEU A 290 5.27 -13.00 20.74
N GLY A 291 4.13 -13.67 20.53
CA GLY A 291 3.97 -14.70 19.50
C GLY A 291 4.00 -14.16 18.07
N TYR A 292 3.65 -12.88 17.88
CA TYR A 292 3.67 -12.20 16.58
C TYR A 292 4.94 -11.37 16.33
N SER A 293 5.87 -11.33 17.28
CA SER A 293 7.12 -10.59 17.20
C SER A 293 8.35 -11.47 17.38
N ASN A 294 9.54 -10.91 17.15
CA ASN A 294 10.78 -11.56 17.57
C ASN A 294 10.91 -11.42 19.09
N ARG A 295 10.38 -12.40 19.84
CA ARG A 295 10.35 -12.41 21.32
C ARG A 295 11.66 -11.94 21.94
N ALA A 296 12.79 -12.35 21.40
CA ALA A 296 14.10 -12.01 21.95
C ALA A 296 14.43 -10.51 21.85
N GLU A 297 14.23 -9.96 20.66
CA GLU A 297 14.52 -8.58 20.34
C GLU A 297 13.51 -7.63 20.99
N THR A 298 12.22 -8.00 20.94
CA THR A 298 11.14 -7.22 21.55
C THR A 298 11.31 -7.11 23.06
N LEU A 299 11.62 -8.20 23.77
CA LEU A 299 11.86 -8.15 25.22
C LEU A 299 13.08 -7.28 25.57
N SER A 300 14.15 -7.35 24.78
CA SER A 300 15.33 -6.49 24.96
C SER A 300 14.99 -5.01 24.80
N ALA A 301 14.25 -4.67 23.73
CA ALA A 301 13.84 -3.29 23.47
C ALA A 301 12.87 -2.74 24.53
N LEU A 302 11.94 -3.57 25.02
CA LEU A 302 11.05 -3.21 26.13
C LEU A 302 11.81 -3.00 27.43
N LYS A 303 12.85 -3.80 27.69
CA LYS A 303 13.73 -3.62 28.86
C LYS A 303 14.48 -2.29 28.82
N GLU A 304 15.02 -1.92 27.67
CA GLU A 304 15.69 -0.63 27.48
C GLU A 304 14.72 0.56 27.59
N PHE A 305 13.46 0.36 27.20
CA PHE A 305 12.43 1.39 27.27
C PHE A 305 11.82 1.56 28.67
N LEU A 306 11.72 0.49 29.48
CA LEU A 306 11.09 0.50 30.81
C LEU A 306 11.55 1.68 31.72
N PRO A 307 12.85 2.04 31.81
CA PRO A 307 13.32 3.13 32.65
C PRO A 307 12.90 4.52 32.17
N THR A 308 12.50 4.66 30.89
CA THR A 308 12.06 5.95 30.31
C THR A 308 10.65 6.32 30.74
N LEU A 309 9.87 5.34 31.24
CA LEU A 309 8.53 5.57 31.77
C LEU A 309 8.58 6.30 33.11
N SER A 310 7.58 7.16 33.35
CA SER A 310 7.41 7.80 34.65
C SER A 310 7.20 6.78 35.77
N THR A 311 7.55 7.16 37.01
CA THR A 311 7.40 6.29 38.19
C THR A 311 5.95 5.83 38.40
N HIS A 312 4.98 6.66 38.04
CA HIS A 312 3.56 6.30 38.07
C HIS A 312 3.20 5.23 37.03
N GLN A 313 3.68 5.38 35.79
CA GLN A 313 3.46 4.38 34.74
C GLN A 313 4.09 3.04 35.09
N GLN A 314 5.33 3.04 35.62
CA GLN A 314 6.02 1.80 36.01
C GLN A 314 5.27 1.01 37.09
N LYS A 315 4.60 1.70 38.03
CA LYS A 315 3.80 1.06 39.08
C LYS A 315 2.52 0.40 38.56
N ASN A 316 2.00 0.86 37.42
CA ASN A 316 0.76 0.35 36.83
C ASN A 316 1.00 -0.81 35.87
N ILE A 317 2.25 -1.20 35.63
CA ILE A 317 2.59 -2.36 34.79
C ILE A 317 2.31 -3.64 35.58
N ASN A 318 1.73 -4.64 34.93
CA ASN A 318 1.55 -5.97 35.50
C ASN A 318 2.91 -6.55 35.95
N SER A 319 3.02 -6.96 37.22
CA SER A 319 4.28 -7.47 37.79
C SER A 319 4.83 -8.66 37.01
N ALA A 320 3.97 -9.56 36.52
CA ALA A 320 4.39 -10.72 35.72
C ALA A 320 5.07 -10.31 34.40
N ILE A 321 4.62 -9.22 33.78
CA ILE A 321 5.24 -8.65 32.57
C ILE A 321 6.62 -8.08 32.92
N VAL A 322 6.73 -7.35 34.03
CA VAL A 322 8.01 -6.79 34.50
C VAL A 322 9.03 -7.89 34.79
N ASP A 323 8.60 -8.94 35.48
CA ASP A 323 9.45 -10.07 35.83
C ASP A 323 9.94 -10.78 34.57
N MET A 324 9.07 -11.03 33.59
CA MET A 324 9.46 -11.64 32.32
C MET A 324 10.49 -10.83 31.52
N ILE A 325 10.34 -9.50 31.50
CA ILE A 325 11.27 -8.60 30.81
C ILE A 325 12.64 -8.63 31.51
N LYS A 326 12.68 -8.79 32.83
CA LYS A 326 13.92 -8.82 33.63
C LYS A 326 14.59 -10.20 33.68
N ASP A 327 13.83 -11.29 33.74
CA ASP A 327 14.31 -12.68 33.95
C ASP A 327 15.15 -13.23 32.79
N ARG A 328 14.96 -12.73 31.56
CA ARG A 328 15.62 -13.29 30.39
C ARG A 328 17.14 -13.09 30.40
N ASP A 329 17.62 -12.03 31.05
CA ASP A 329 19.05 -11.77 31.18
C ASP A 329 19.69 -12.59 32.30
N GLU A 330 18.97 -12.94 33.38
CA GLU A 330 19.55 -13.87 34.36
C GLU A 330 19.91 -15.20 33.72
N LYS A 331 19.04 -15.73 32.85
CA LYS A 331 19.33 -16.96 32.11
C LYS A 331 20.47 -16.79 31.10
N LYS A 332 20.54 -15.63 30.42
CA LYS A 332 21.57 -15.35 29.40
C LYS A 332 22.95 -15.11 30.02
N ASP A 333 23.02 -14.36 31.12
CA ASP A 333 24.23 -14.10 31.90
C ASP A 333 24.72 -15.38 32.59
N LYS A 334 23.83 -16.17 33.22
CA LYS A 334 24.18 -17.50 33.76
C LYS A 334 24.79 -18.40 32.69
N THR A 335 24.23 -18.43 31.48
CA THR A 335 24.74 -19.26 30.37
C THR A 335 26.10 -18.78 29.85
N LYS A 336 26.32 -17.45 29.82
CA LYS A 336 27.59 -16.86 29.38
C LYS A 336 28.71 -17.13 30.40
N ASP A 337 28.43 -16.93 31.68
CA ASP A 337 29.35 -17.23 32.78
C ASP A 337 29.74 -18.71 32.82
N GLU A 338 28.79 -19.61 32.54
CA GLU A 338 29.03 -21.05 32.50
C GLU A 338 29.94 -21.44 31.33
N LYS A 339 29.73 -20.86 30.14
CA LYS A 339 30.61 -21.05 28.96
C LYS A 339 32.01 -20.49 29.17
N ASP A 340 32.13 -19.33 29.82
CA ASP A 340 33.44 -18.74 30.09
C ASP A 340 34.21 -19.55 31.14
N ARG A 341 33.52 -20.05 32.18
CA ARG A 341 34.09 -21.02 33.14
C ARG A 341 34.53 -22.33 32.48
N GLU A 342 33.78 -22.83 31.50
CA GLU A 342 34.13 -24.06 30.79
C GLU A 342 35.37 -23.87 29.89
N LYS A 343 35.47 -22.72 29.20
CA LYS A 343 36.67 -22.35 28.43
C LYS A 343 37.90 -22.20 29.31
N ASP A 344 37.76 -21.65 30.51
CA ASP A 344 38.88 -21.50 31.45
C ASP A 344 39.37 -22.86 31.97
N LYS A 345 38.45 -23.77 32.30
CA LYS A 345 38.80 -25.17 32.66
C LYS A 345 39.52 -25.90 31.52
N GLU A 346 39.10 -25.70 30.28
CA GLU A 346 39.75 -26.32 29.13
C GLU A 346 41.17 -25.76 28.90
N ARG A 347 41.34 -24.44 29.02
CA ARG A 347 42.67 -23.79 28.97
C ARG A 347 43.60 -24.32 30.06
N GLU A 348 43.07 -24.59 31.24
CA GLU A 348 43.85 -25.16 32.35
C GLU A 348 44.26 -26.61 32.09
N ARG A 349 43.37 -27.45 31.55
CA ARG A 349 43.69 -28.83 31.13
C ARG A 349 44.80 -28.86 30.08
N ILE A 350 44.73 -27.99 29.08
CA ILE A 350 45.75 -27.88 28.02
C ILE A 350 47.11 -27.48 28.61
N ARG A 351 47.12 -26.57 29.61
CA ARG A 351 48.36 -26.17 30.31
C ARG A 351 48.96 -27.32 31.11
N LEU A 352 48.14 -28.13 31.76
CA LEU A 352 48.58 -29.31 32.52
C LEU A 352 49.16 -30.40 31.61
N ASP A 353 48.45 -30.76 30.53
CA ASP A 353 48.93 -31.75 29.54
C ASP A 353 50.25 -31.30 28.90
N ARG A 354 50.41 -30.00 28.61
CA ARG A 354 51.69 -29.47 28.11
C ARG A 354 52.83 -29.63 29.12
N ARG A 355 52.59 -29.35 30.41
CA ARG A 355 53.60 -29.53 31.48
C ARG A 355 53.97 -31.00 31.66
N ASP A 356 53.01 -31.90 31.57
CA ASP A 356 53.29 -33.33 31.72
C ASP A 356 54.07 -33.89 30.53
N ARG A 357 53.78 -33.44 29.30
CA ARG A 357 54.60 -33.77 28.12
C ARG A 357 56.02 -33.20 28.19
N GLU A 358 56.20 -32.01 28.74
CA GLU A 358 57.53 -31.43 28.98
C GLU A 358 58.31 -32.25 30.02
N ARG A 359 57.66 -32.66 31.11
CA ARG A 359 58.26 -33.56 32.12
C ARG A 359 58.66 -34.92 31.56
N GLU A 360 57.81 -35.52 30.71
CA GLU A 360 58.13 -36.78 30.04
C GLU A 360 59.31 -36.64 29.07
N ARG A 361 59.39 -35.53 28.30
CA ARG A 361 60.54 -35.24 27.44
C ARG A 361 61.84 -35.06 28.23
N ASP A 362 61.77 -34.40 29.38
CA ASP A 362 62.95 -34.21 30.24
C ASP A 362 63.41 -35.52 30.89
N LYS A 363 62.48 -36.41 31.28
CA LYS A 363 62.82 -37.76 31.72
C LYS A 363 63.49 -38.56 30.60
N LEU A 364 62.94 -38.52 29.39
CA LEU A 364 63.50 -39.19 28.20
C LEU A 364 64.90 -38.69 27.85
N ARG A 365 65.16 -37.38 27.98
CA ARG A 365 66.51 -36.81 27.81
C ARG A 365 67.48 -37.37 28.86
N LYS A 366 67.10 -37.37 30.14
CA LYS A 366 67.93 -37.91 31.22
C LYS A 366 68.23 -39.41 31.05
N THR A 367 67.27 -40.20 30.57
CA THR A 367 67.51 -41.63 30.25
C THR A 367 68.38 -41.85 29.02
N ARG A 368 68.40 -40.91 28.07
CA ARG A 368 69.23 -41.01 26.87
C ARG A 368 70.68 -40.62 27.15
N ASP A 369 70.87 -39.60 28.00
CA ASP A 369 72.21 -39.17 28.41
C ASP A 369 72.90 -40.22 29.29
N SER A 370 72.15 -40.93 30.14
CA SER A 370 72.67 -42.06 30.92
C SER A 370 73.00 -43.32 30.11
N HIS A 371 72.47 -43.45 28.89
CA HIS A 371 72.81 -44.53 27.97
C HIS A 371 74.02 -44.21 27.06
N LEU A 372 74.48 -42.97 27.03
CA LEU A 372 75.66 -42.53 26.26
C LEU A 372 76.95 -42.52 27.11
N GLU A 373 76.84 -42.66 28.44
CA GLU A 373 77.97 -42.73 29.39
C GLU A 373 78.30 -44.16 29.87
N ALA A 374 77.67 -45.19 29.30
CA ALA A 374 77.99 -46.60 29.49
C ALA A 374 78.48 -47.21 28.17
#